data_AF-A0A830FRU8-F1
#
_entry.id   AF-A0A830FRU8-F1
#
_cell.length_a   1.000
_cell.length_b   1.000
_cell.length_c   1.000
_cell.angle_alpha   90.00
_cell.angle_beta   90.00
_cell.angle_gamma   90.00
#
_symmetry.space_group_name_H-M   'P 1'
#
loop_
_entity.id
_entity.type
_entity.pdbx_description
1 polymer ?
#
loop_
_entity_poly.entity_id
_entity_poly.type
_entity_poly.pdbx_seq_one_letter_code
_entity_poly.pdbx_strand_id
1 'polypeptide(L)'
;MSNPTDDALLTELATHQNRKLMLWQLAADGRTFCGIQFIVQERDLQAAPVDEQVQAFADDMLLDGEIRPEYDSMADWDALEANHGDTADQYLST
;
A
#
# COMPACT_ATOMS: atom_id res chain seq x y z
N MET A 1 -15.34 1.95 16.33
CA MET A 1 -14.06 1.24 16.14
C MET A 1 -13.08 2.27 15.61
N SER A 2 -11.88 2.36 16.17
CA SER A 2 -10.86 3.28 15.67
C SER A 2 -10.31 2.72 14.37
N ASN A 3 -10.12 3.56 13.36
CA ASN A 3 -9.37 3.15 12.17
C ASN A 3 -7.98 2.66 12.60
N PRO A 4 -7.43 1.62 11.96
CA PRO A 4 -6.07 1.21 12.21
C PRO A 4 -5.12 2.39 11.98
N THR A 5 -4.08 2.48 12.79
CA THR A 5 -3.04 3.49 12.60
C THR A 5 -2.28 3.19 11.31
N ASP A 6 -1.83 4.23 10.61
CA ASP A 6 -1.10 4.07 9.35
C ASP A 6 0.13 3.15 9.51
N ASP A 7 0.80 3.20 10.66
CA ASP A 7 1.92 2.32 10.99
C ASP A 7 1.55 0.82 11.04
N ALA A 8 0.34 0.47 11.49
CA ALA A 8 -0.12 -0.91 11.53
C ALA A 8 -0.41 -1.42 10.11
N LEU A 9 -0.98 -0.56 9.26
CA LEU A 9 -1.22 -0.86 7.84
C LEU A 9 0.10 -1.03 7.08
N LEU A 10 1.09 -0.17 7.32
CA LEU A 10 2.42 -0.26 6.70
C LEU A 10 3.19 -1.50 7.16
N THR A 11 3.15 -1.81 8.46
CA THR A 11 3.79 -3.02 9.01
C THR A 11 3.20 -4.29 8.40
N GLU A 12 1.87 -4.37 8.29
CA GLU A 12 1.22 -5.51 7.65
C GLU A 12 1.52 -5.56 6.15
N LEU A 13 1.52 -4.43 5.45
CA LEU A 13 1.87 -4.37 4.02
C LEU A 13 3.29 -4.86 3.76
N ALA A 14 4.22 -4.65 4.68
CA ALA A 14 5.60 -5.12 4.56
C ALA A 14 5.71 -6.66 4.50
N THR A 15 4.72 -7.41 5.01
CA THR A 15 4.70 -8.88 4.92
C THR A 15 4.63 -9.39 3.48
N HIS A 16 4.09 -8.58 2.55
CA HIS A 16 4.06 -8.89 1.12
C HIS A 16 5.44 -8.79 0.45
N GLN A 17 6.45 -8.21 1.13
CA GLN A 17 7.82 -8.06 0.64
C GLN A 17 7.91 -7.43 -0.77
N ASN A 18 6.94 -6.57 -1.10
CA ASN A 18 6.85 -5.91 -2.39
C ASN A 18 7.15 -4.41 -2.24
N ARG A 19 8.32 -4.01 -2.74
CA ARG A 19 8.80 -2.63 -2.65
C ARG A 19 7.87 -1.63 -3.32
N LYS A 20 7.33 -1.97 -4.50
CA LYS A 20 6.45 -1.06 -5.24
C LYS A 20 5.12 -0.84 -4.53
N LEU A 21 4.56 -1.86 -3.87
CA LEU A 21 3.38 -1.68 -3.01
C LEU A 21 3.66 -0.71 -1.86
N MET A 22 4.79 -0.88 -1.17
CA MET A 22 5.18 -0.01 -0.07
C MET A 22 5.36 1.43 -0.53
N LEU A 23 6.09 1.66 -1.62
CA LEU A 23 6.29 2.99 -2.19
C LEU A 23 4.98 3.65 -2.61
N TRP A 24 4.07 2.89 -3.23
CA TRP A 24 2.76 3.40 -3.61
C TRP A 24 1.93 3.80 -2.39
N GLN A 25 1.92 2.97 -1.35
CA GLN A 25 1.20 3.27 -0.11
C GLN A 25 1.79 4.48 0.61
N LEU A 26 3.12 4.62 0.65
CA LEU A 26 3.79 5.78 1.24
C LEU A 26 3.51 7.07 0.45
N ALA A 27 3.50 6.99 -0.88
CA ALA A 27 3.15 8.11 -1.75
C ALA A 27 1.66 8.48 -1.66
N ALA A 28 0.81 7.54 -1.24
CA ALA A 28 -0.59 7.81 -0.99
C ALA A 28 -0.80 8.70 0.25
N ASP A 29 0.05 8.65 1.28
CA ASP A 29 0.09 9.58 2.43
C ASP A 29 -1.31 10.05 2.93
N GLY A 30 -2.22 9.10 3.20
CA GLY A 30 -3.57 9.41 3.69
C GLY A 30 -4.50 10.12 2.68
N ARG A 31 -4.13 10.18 1.40
CA ARG A 31 -4.98 10.70 0.32
C ARG A 31 -6.20 9.81 0.15
N THR A 32 -7.34 10.43 -0.13
CA THR A 32 -8.63 9.74 -0.24
C THR A 32 -8.90 9.11 -1.61
N PHE A 33 -7.91 9.05 -2.50
CA PHE A 33 -8.08 8.57 -3.87
C PHE A 33 -7.07 7.48 -4.28
N CYS A 34 -6.18 7.07 -3.38
CA CYS A 34 -5.24 5.98 -3.60
C CYS A 34 -4.78 5.38 -2.25
N GLY A 35 -4.18 4.19 -2.31
CA GLY A 35 -3.69 3.49 -1.12
C GLY A 35 -4.77 2.68 -0.40
N ILE A 36 -4.38 2.08 0.73
CA ILE A 36 -5.20 1.13 1.50
C ILE A 36 -6.53 1.75 1.92
N GLN A 37 -6.53 2.96 2.48
CA GLN A 37 -7.76 3.59 2.97
C GLN A 37 -8.78 3.83 1.85
N PHE A 38 -8.33 4.16 0.64
CA PHE A 38 -9.21 4.28 -0.53
C PHE A 38 -9.85 2.94 -0.89
N ILE A 39 -9.07 1.87 -0.98
CA ILE A 39 -9.59 0.53 -1.30
C ILE A 39 -10.53 0.03 -0.20
N VAL A 40 -10.19 0.27 1.07
CA VAL A 40 -11.03 -0.07 2.22
C VAL A 40 -12.38 0.63 2.13
N GLN A 41 -12.41 1.89 1.72
CA GLN A 41 -13.66 2.63 1.53
C GLN A 41 -14.46 2.10 0.34
N GLU A 42 -13.83 1.89 -0.82
CA GLU A 42 -14.49 1.41 -2.04
C GLU A 42 -15.07 0.00 -1.87
N ARG A 43 -14.44 -0.82 -1.01
CA ARG A 43 -14.85 -2.22 -0.77
C ARG A 43 -15.65 -2.43 0.53
N ASP A 44 -16.01 -1.36 1.25
CA ASP A 44 -16.75 -1.43 2.52
C ASP A 44 -16.08 -2.32 3.59
N LEU A 45 -14.75 -2.18 3.73
CA LEU A 45 -13.90 -2.98 4.62
C LEU A 45 -13.46 -2.24 5.89
N GLN A 46 -14.09 -1.12 6.25
CA GLN A 46 -13.69 -0.30 7.40
C GLN A 46 -13.78 -1.05 8.73
N ALA A 47 -14.65 -2.05 8.81
CA ALA A 47 -14.81 -2.94 9.96
C ALA A 47 -13.96 -4.22 9.89
N ALA A 48 -13.30 -4.47 8.77
CA ALA A 48 -12.45 -5.65 8.56
C ALA A 48 -11.14 -5.54 9.36
N PRO A 49 -10.49 -6.66 9.70
CA PRO A 49 -9.18 -6.63 10.33
C PRO A 49 -8.11 -6.11 9.36
N VAL A 50 -6.95 -5.72 9.91
CA VAL A 50 -5.87 -5.03 9.16
C VAL A 50 -5.32 -5.87 8.01
N ASP A 51 -5.14 -7.17 8.22
CA ASP A 51 -4.69 -8.13 7.22
C ASP A 51 -5.64 -8.18 6.02
N GLU A 52 -6.96 -8.19 6.25
CA GLU A 52 -7.95 -8.20 5.19
C GLU A 52 -7.95 -6.87 4.41
N GLN A 53 -7.80 -5.73 5.10
CA GLN A 53 -7.70 -4.42 4.46
C GLN A 53 -6.48 -4.30 3.55
N VAL A 54 -5.32 -4.77 4.03
CA VAL A 54 -4.05 -4.75 3.31
C VAL A 54 -4.07 -5.74 2.14
N GLN A 55 -4.62 -6.94 2.35
CA GLN A 55 -4.77 -7.93 1.29
C GLN A 55 -5.67 -7.40 0.17
N ALA A 56 -6.78 -6.73 0.48
CA ALA A 56 -7.65 -6.14 -0.52
C ALA A 56 -6.92 -5.08 -1.38
N PHE A 57 -6.05 -4.29 -0.77
CA PHE A 57 -5.19 -3.34 -1.49
C PHE A 57 -4.15 -4.05 -2.36
N ALA A 58 -3.48 -5.07 -1.83
CA ALA A 58 -2.50 -5.85 -2.59
C ALA A 58 -3.15 -6.56 -3.80
N ASP A 59 -4.34 -7.15 -3.62
CA ASP A 59 -5.10 -7.79 -4.69
C ASP A 59 -5.57 -6.80 -5.76
N ASP A 60 -5.84 -5.56 -5.36
CA ASP A 60 -6.18 -4.50 -6.30
C ASP A 60 -4.96 -4.09 -7.14
N MET A 61 -3.82 -3.88 -6.49
CA MET A 61 -2.59 -3.40 -7.11
C MET A 61 -1.85 -4.46 -7.91
N LEU A 62 -1.96 -5.73 -7.52
CA LEU A 62 -1.19 -6.82 -8.10
C LEU A 62 -1.98 -7.63 -9.14
N LEU A 63 -1.23 -8.17 -10.09
CA LEU A 63 -1.64 -9.25 -10.99
C LEU A 63 -0.46 -10.23 -11.05
N ASP A 64 -0.69 -11.49 -10.67
CA ASP A 64 0.35 -12.53 -10.60
C ASP A 64 1.59 -12.14 -9.77
N GLY A 65 1.40 -11.32 -8.73
CA GLY A 65 2.46 -10.87 -7.82
C GLY A 65 3.24 -9.63 -8.28
N GLU A 66 2.98 -9.14 -9.49
CA GLU A 66 3.56 -7.91 -10.01
C GLU A 66 2.53 -6.77 -10.02
N ILE A 67 3.01 -5.51 -9.99
CA ILE A 67 2.11 -4.36 -10.09
C ILE A 67 1.40 -4.39 -11.44
N ARG A 68 0.08 -4.21 -11.43
CA ARG A 68 -0.72 -4.18 -12.65
C ARG A 68 -0.17 -3.16 -13.65
N PRO A 69 -0.15 -3.47 -14.95
CA PRO A 69 0.38 -2.56 -15.97
C PRO A 69 -0.25 -1.16 -15.97
N GLU A 70 -1.53 -1.05 -15.59
CA GLU A 70 -2.22 0.25 -15.49
C GLU A 70 -1.58 1.16 -14.44
N TYR A 71 -1.17 0.61 -13.30
CA TYR A 71 -0.50 1.33 -12.23
C TYR A 71 0.99 1.50 -12.52
N ASP A 72 1.63 0.46 -13.07
CA ASP A 72 3.06 0.45 -13.35
C ASP A 72 3.45 1.52 -14.39
N SER A 73 2.60 1.76 -15.38
CA SER A 73 2.82 2.79 -16.40
C SER A 73 2.47 4.22 -15.95
N MET A 74 1.65 4.37 -14.91
CA MET A 74 1.21 5.67 -14.39
C MET A 74 2.18 6.23 -13.32
N ALA A 75 2.84 5.35 -12.57
CA ALA A 75 3.76 5.76 -11.52
C ALA A 75 5.14 6.15 -12.06
N ASP A 76 5.63 7.28 -11.57
CA ASP A 76 7.06 7.62 -11.65
C ASP A 76 7.80 6.92 -10.51
N TRP A 77 8.18 5.67 -10.74
CA TRP A 77 8.82 4.83 -9.73
C TRP A 77 10.14 5.42 -9.23
N ASP A 78 10.92 6.06 -10.11
CA ASP A 78 12.18 6.69 -9.73
C ASP A 78 11.95 7.87 -8.78
N ALA A 79 10.90 8.68 -9.02
CA ALA A 79 10.52 9.75 -8.10
C ALA A 79 9.99 9.21 -6.77
N LEU A 80 9.24 8.10 -6.79
CA LEU A 80 8.75 7.45 -5.58
C LEU A 80 9.91 6.91 -4.73
N GLU A 81 10.88 6.26 -5.36
CA GLU A 81 12.11 5.79 -4.73
C GLU A 81 12.90 6.95 -4.11
N ALA A 82 13.09 8.05 -4.85
CA ALA A 82 13.84 9.20 -4.36
C ALA A 82 13.19 9.87 -3.13
N ASN A 83 11.85 9.84 -3.03
CA ASN A 83 11.12 10.49 -1.96
C ASN A 83 10.82 9.57 -0.76
N HIS A 84 10.66 8.27 -1.00
CA HIS A 84 10.13 7.33 0.00
C HIS A 84 10.98 6.06 0.17
N GLY A 85 12.03 5.88 -0.62
CA GLY A 85 12.88 4.67 -0.60
C GLY A 85 13.47 4.36 0.77
N ASP A 86 14.01 5.37 1.45
CA ASP A 86 14.59 5.22 2.80
C ASP A 86 13.54 4.80 3.84
N THR A 87 12.30 5.26 3.70
CA THR A 87 11.18 4.85 4.57
C THR A 87 10.71 3.45 4.22
N ALA A 88 10.62 3.12 2.92
CA ALA A 88 10.27 1.77 2.47
C ALA A 88 11.29 0.74 2.98
N ASP A 89 12.58 1.07 2.99
CA ASP A 89 13.64 0.21 3.52
C ASP A 89 13.45 -0.09 5.01
N GLN A 90 13.00 0.88 5.81
CA GLN A 90 12.77 0.67 7.25
C GLN A 90 11.70 -0.39 7.52
N TYR A 91 10.65 -0.43 6.70
CA TYR A 91 9.57 -1.43 6.84
C TYR A 91 9.92 -2.76 6.19
N LEU A 92 10.65 -2.78 5.08
CA LEU A 92 10.95 -4.00 4.32
C LEU A 92 12.20 -4.74 4.83
N SER A 93 13.00 -4.13 5.70
CA SER A 93 14.18 -4.77 6.32
C SER A 93 13.84 -5.64 7.53
N THR A 94 12.59 -5.63 7.98
CA THR A 94 12.07 -6.42 9.11
C THR A 94 11.66 -7.83 8.69
#